data_AF-A0A315B483-F1
#
_entry.id   AF-A0A315B483-F1
#
_cell.length_a   1.000
_cell.length_b   1.000
_cell.length_c   1.000
_cell.angle_alpha   90.00
_cell.angle_beta   90.00
_cell.angle_gamma   90.00
#
_symmetry.space_group_name_H-M   'P 1'
#
loop_
_entity.id
_entity.type
_entity.pdbx_description
1 polymer ?
#
loop_
_entity_poly.entity_id
_entity_poly.type
_entity_poly.pdbx_seq_one_letter_code
_entity_poly.pdbx_strand_id
1 'polypeptide(L)'
;MKQFDSSQLGQFTGTSKYYKISRRHLLTDGTRYLAEQAACFWLMDAIASHLSEIDTAEWFVVIKTTVKRTSAVMVYEDGNGGELARQAIPYTDLPLHHIDLYACWDSEHWVIMLPSEY
;
A
#
# COMPACT_ATOMS: atom_id res chain seq x y z
N MET A 1 -23.61 5.63 -0.80
CA MET A 1 -22.20 5.17 -0.76
C MET A 1 -21.41 6.22 0.00
N LYS A 2 -20.60 5.85 1.00
CA LYS A 2 -19.71 6.82 1.65
C LYS A 2 -18.73 7.31 0.58
N GLN A 3 -18.70 8.61 0.34
CA GLN A 3 -17.77 9.21 -0.59
C GLN A 3 -16.41 9.20 0.11
N PHE A 4 -15.46 8.43 -0.42
CA PHE A 4 -14.10 8.41 0.10
C PHE A 4 -13.45 9.77 -0.16
N ASP A 5 -12.94 10.41 0.90
CA ASP A 5 -12.24 11.68 0.82
C ASP A 5 -10.74 11.46 1.01
N SER A 6 -9.99 11.53 -0.09
CA SER A 6 -8.55 11.34 -0.09
C SER A 6 -7.78 12.35 0.77
N SER A 7 -8.34 13.53 1.05
CA SER A 7 -7.67 14.55 1.87
C SER A 7 -7.49 14.11 3.32
N GLN A 8 -8.33 13.16 3.78
CA GLN A 8 -8.22 12.58 5.12
C GLN A 8 -6.93 11.76 5.29
N LEU A 9 -6.38 11.20 4.20
CA LEU A 9 -5.13 10.43 4.26
C LEU A 9 -3.95 11.27 4.74
N GLY A 10 -3.90 12.55 4.40
CA GLY A 10 -2.82 13.46 4.83
C GLY A 10 -2.85 13.81 6.32
N GLN A 11 -3.92 13.47 7.05
CA GLN A 11 -4.03 13.73 8.49
C GLN A 11 -3.33 12.64 9.33
N PHE A 12 -3.00 11.49 8.73
CA PHE A 12 -2.26 10.43 9.40
C PHE A 12 -0.76 10.76 9.36
N THR A 13 -0.20 11.10 10.51
CA THR A 13 1.21 11.55 10.70
C THR A 13 1.99 10.65 11.66
N GLY A 14 1.62 9.37 11.67
CA GLY A 14 2.17 8.35 12.56
C GLY A 14 1.11 7.30 12.87
N THR A 15 1.54 6.19 13.47
CA THR A 15 0.67 5.06 13.77
C THR A 15 0.61 4.82 15.27
N SER A 16 -0.60 4.77 15.82
CA SER A 16 -0.84 4.39 17.22
C SER A 16 -0.90 2.88 17.38
N LYS A 17 -1.37 2.17 16.34
CA LYS A 17 -1.54 0.72 16.37
C LYS A 17 -1.25 0.09 15.01
N TYR A 18 -0.66 -1.10 15.05
CA TYR A 18 -0.49 -1.95 13.89
C TYR A 18 -1.64 -2.97 13.75
N TYR A 19 -2.06 -3.22 12.52
CA TYR A 19 -3.12 -4.17 12.20
C TYR A 19 -2.58 -5.29 11.31
N LYS A 20 -2.68 -6.53 11.80
CA LYS A 20 -2.24 -7.71 11.05
C LYS A 20 -3.22 -8.03 9.94
N ILE A 21 -2.71 -8.13 8.71
CA ILE A 21 -3.46 -8.68 7.56
C ILE A 21 -2.98 -10.10 7.21
N SER A 22 -1.73 -10.43 7.54
CA SER A 22 -1.20 -11.78 7.42
C SER A 22 -0.15 -12.04 8.50
N ARG A 23 0.50 -13.20 8.47
CA ARG A 23 1.56 -13.55 9.43
C ARG A 23 2.78 -12.63 9.36
N ARG A 24 3.07 -12.07 8.19
CA ARG A 24 4.27 -11.25 7.93
C ARG A 24 3.95 -9.81 7.53
N HIS A 25 2.68 -9.37 7.57
CA HIS A 25 2.30 -8.05 7.05
C HIS A 25 1.40 -7.30 8.03
N LEU A 26 1.74 -6.03 8.24
CA LEU A 26 1.09 -5.09 9.13
C LEU A 26 0.63 -3.86 8.34
N LEU A 27 -0.50 -3.30 8.74
CA LEU A 27 -1.00 -1.99 8.30
C LEU A 27 -0.89 -0.98 9.43
N THR A 28 -0.59 0.26 9.09
CA THR A 28 -0.75 1.44 9.96
C THR A 28 -2.22 1.88 10.06
N ASP A 29 -2.49 2.86 10.94
CA ASP A 29 -3.81 3.48 11.05
C ASP A 29 -4.29 4.08 9.72
N GLY A 30 -3.42 4.79 9.00
CA GLY A 30 -3.76 5.42 7.72
C GLY A 30 -4.06 4.42 6.61
N THR A 31 -3.26 3.36 6.48
CA THR A 31 -3.48 2.32 5.46
C THR A 31 -4.67 1.42 5.78
N ARG A 32 -4.94 1.14 7.07
CA ARG A 32 -6.19 0.49 7.47
C ARG A 32 -7.40 1.36 7.13
N TYR A 33 -7.35 2.65 7.45
CA TYR A 33 -8.42 3.58 7.12
C TYR A 33 -8.70 3.62 5.62
N LEU A 34 -7.64 3.69 4.79
CA LEU A 34 -7.73 3.60 3.34
C LEU A 34 -8.44 2.32 2.89
N ALA A 35 -8.01 1.16 3.39
CA ALA A 35 -8.62 -0.13 3.03
C ALA A 35 -10.12 -0.18 3.39
N GLU A 36 -10.50 0.32 4.56
CA GLU A 36 -11.88 0.32 5.04
C GLU A 36 -12.77 1.34 4.32
N GLN A 37 -12.31 2.58 4.15
CA GLN A 37 -13.13 3.66 3.59
C GLN A 37 -13.18 3.64 2.05
N ALA A 38 -12.10 3.23 1.39
CA ALA A 38 -12.07 3.05 -0.07
C ALA A 38 -12.44 1.63 -0.50
N ALA A 39 -12.82 0.76 0.44
CA ALA A 39 -13.17 -0.65 0.20
C ALA A 39 -12.12 -1.42 -0.62
N CYS A 40 -10.84 -1.12 -0.41
CA CYS A 40 -9.74 -1.58 -1.25
C CYS A 40 -8.81 -2.60 -0.56
N PHE A 41 -9.37 -3.54 0.20
CA PHE A 41 -8.58 -4.63 0.81
C PHE A 41 -7.79 -5.45 -0.22
N TRP A 42 -8.31 -5.59 -1.43
CA TRP A 42 -7.61 -6.24 -2.55
C TRP A 42 -6.23 -5.60 -2.82
N LEU A 43 -6.08 -4.28 -2.60
CA LEU A 43 -4.82 -3.56 -2.79
C LEU A 43 -3.80 -4.03 -1.75
N MET A 44 -4.24 -4.15 -0.49
CA MET A 44 -3.39 -4.61 0.62
C MET A 44 -2.95 -6.07 0.42
N ASP A 45 -3.86 -6.92 -0.06
CA ASP A 45 -3.55 -8.31 -0.39
C ASP A 45 -2.56 -8.42 -1.55
N ALA A 46 -2.74 -7.61 -2.60
CA ALA A 46 -1.84 -7.57 -3.75
C ALA A 46 -0.41 -7.14 -3.35
N ILE A 47 -0.32 -6.11 -2.49
CA ILE A 47 0.95 -5.64 -1.92
C ILE A 47 1.61 -6.73 -1.09
N ALA A 48 0.89 -7.34 -0.15
CA ALA A 48 1.41 -8.38 0.71
C ALA A 48 1.90 -9.61 -0.08
N SER A 49 1.23 -9.95 -1.18
CA SER A 49 1.67 -11.03 -2.07
C SER A 49 3.04 -10.73 -2.67
N HIS A 50 3.25 -9.53 -3.22
CA HIS A 50 4.52 -9.18 -3.87
C HIS A 50 5.66 -8.98 -2.86
N LEU A 51 5.38 -8.36 -1.71
CA LEU A 51 6.36 -8.21 -0.64
C LEU A 51 6.84 -9.55 -0.08
N SER A 52 6.04 -10.62 -0.21
CA SER A 52 6.46 -11.96 0.16
C SER A 52 7.49 -12.57 -0.81
N GLU A 53 7.52 -12.08 -2.05
CA GLU A 53 8.44 -12.54 -3.11
C GLU A 53 9.68 -11.65 -3.24
N ILE A 54 9.60 -10.39 -2.79
CA ILE A 54 10.73 -9.46 -2.74
C ILE A 54 11.69 -9.90 -1.63
N ASP A 55 12.99 -9.89 -1.92
CA ASP A 55 14.03 -10.25 -0.95
C ASP A 55 14.01 -9.25 0.22
N THR A 56 14.09 -9.78 1.44
CA THR A 56 14.23 -9.02 2.68
C THR A 56 15.53 -8.22 2.78
N ALA A 57 16.46 -8.37 1.84
CA ALA A 57 17.59 -7.45 1.68
C ALA A 57 17.13 -6.02 1.32
N GLU A 58 16.00 -5.89 0.64
CA GLU A 58 15.35 -4.60 0.38
C GLU A 58 14.55 -4.22 1.63
N TRP A 59 15.05 -3.32 2.46
CA TRP A 59 14.37 -2.95 3.72
C TRP A 59 13.23 -1.97 3.50
N PHE A 60 13.13 -1.41 2.30
CA PHE A 60 12.19 -0.37 1.95
C PHE A 60 11.71 -0.55 0.51
N VAL A 61 10.40 -0.53 0.32
CA VAL A 61 9.76 -0.63 -1.00
C VAL A 61 8.74 0.49 -1.13
N VAL A 62 8.78 1.19 -2.25
CA VAL A 62 7.76 2.17 -2.65
C VAL A 62 6.79 1.49 -3.59
N ILE A 63 5.50 1.49 -3.23
CA ILE A 63 4.43 0.95 -4.05
C ILE A 63 3.66 2.10 -4.66
N LYS A 64 3.75 2.26 -5.98
CA LYS A 64 3.01 3.27 -6.75
C LYS A 64 1.85 2.62 -7.47
N THR A 65 0.64 3.05 -7.14
CA THR A 65 -0.59 2.53 -7.78
C THR A 65 -1.23 3.63 -8.60
N THR A 66 -1.29 3.45 -9.92
CA THR A 66 -1.95 4.40 -10.82
C THR A 66 -3.18 3.75 -11.44
N VAL A 67 -4.33 4.41 -11.33
CA VAL A 67 -5.62 3.96 -11.88
C VAL A 67 -5.96 4.73 -13.14
N LYS A 68 -6.22 4.00 -14.21
CA LYS A 68 -6.71 4.51 -15.49
C LYS A 68 -8.09 3.92 -15.77
N ARG A 69 -9.12 4.75 -15.63
CA ARG A 69 -10.54 4.38 -15.73
C ARG A 69 -10.91 3.28 -14.74
N THR A 70 -10.94 2.03 -15.21
CA THR A 70 -11.28 0.84 -14.42
C THR A 70 -10.10 -0.11 -14.28
N SER A 71 -8.91 0.25 -14.74
CA SER A 71 -7.71 -0.59 -14.65
C SER A 71 -6.67 0.08 -13.76
N ALA A 72 -5.84 -0.69 -13.09
CA ALA A 72 -4.72 -0.15 -12.31
C ALA A 72 -3.40 -0.77 -12.73
N VAL A 73 -2.31 -0.04 -12.50
CA VAL A 73 -0.95 -0.58 -12.57
C VAL A 73 -0.29 -0.28 -11.24
N MET A 74 0.25 -1.32 -10.62
CA MET A 74 1.05 -1.25 -9.41
C MET A 74 2.50 -1.47 -9.78
N VAL A 75 3.37 -0.58 -9.34
CA VAL A 75 4.83 -0.66 -9.52
C VAL A 75 5.46 -0.66 -8.14
N TYR A 76 6.37 -1.60 -7.92
CA TYR A 76 7.13 -1.74 -6.68
C TYR A 76 8.56 -1.29 -6.98
N GLU A 77 9.06 -0.29 -6.25
CA GLU A 77 10.38 0.30 -6.43
C GLU A 77 11.21 0.18 -5.15
N ASP A 78 12.54 0.15 -5.30
CA ASP A 78 13.53 0.09 -4.20
C ASP A 78 13.77 1.44 -3.48
N GLY A 79 13.02 2.49 -3.86
CA GLY A 79 13.21 3.86 -3.35
C GLY A 79 14.37 4.64 -4.01
N ASN A 80 15.22 3.98 -4.80
CA ASN A 80 16.28 4.58 -5.62
C ASN A 80 15.90 4.67 -7.12
N GLY A 81 14.65 4.30 -7.45
CA GLY A 81 14.10 4.32 -8.81
C GLY A 81 14.30 3.01 -9.57
N GLY A 82 14.81 1.96 -8.93
CA GLY A 82 14.85 0.60 -9.47
C GLY A 82 13.48 -0.07 -9.33
N GLU A 83 12.93 -0.55 -10.44
CA GLU A 83 11.68 -1.33 -10.44
C GLU A 83 11.97 -2.78 -10.00
N LEU A 84 11.38 -3.19 -8.88
CA LEU A 84 11.49 -4.54 -8.33
C LEU A 84 10.42 -5.47 -8.93
N ALA A 85 9.19 -4.96 -9.06
CA ALA A 85 8.08 -5.72 -9.59
C ALA A 85 7.00 -4.81 -10.19
N ARG A 86 6.14 -5.42 -11.02
CA ARG A 86 5.01 -4.74 -11.64
C ARG A 86 3.81 -5.67 -11.74
N GLN A 87 2.65 -5.15 -11.37
CA GLN A 87 1.38 -5.86 -11.49
C GLN A 87 0.36 -5.01 -12.24
N ALA A 88 -0.23 -5.59 -13.29
CA ALA A 88 -1.39 -5.00 -13.95
C ALA A 88 -2.68 -5.55 -13.33
N ILE A 89 -3.60 -4.66 -12.99
CA ILE A 89 -4.92 -4.97 -12.44
C ILE A 89 -5.95 -4.67 -13.54
N PRO A 90 -6.56 -5.71 -14.16
CA PRO A 90 -7.48 -5.52 -15.28
C PRO A 90 -8.74 -4.74 -14.91
N TYR A 91 -9.20 -4.90 -13.67
CA TYR A 91 -10.39 -4.24 -13.15
C TYR A 91 -10.23 -3.79 -11.70
N THR A 92 -10.59 -2.53 -11.41
CA THR A 92 -10.67 -1.96 -10.08
C THR A 92 -11.78 -0.91 -9.99
N ASP A 93 -12.37 -0.78 -8.82
CA ASP A 93 -13.31 0.25 -8.40
C ASP A 93 -12.68 1.26 -7.43
N LEU A 94 -11.34 1.27 -7.30
CA LEU A 94 -10.62 2.17 -6.43
C LEU A 94 -10.98 3.63 -6.72
N PRO A 95 -11.51 4.39 -5.75
CA PRO A 95 -11.98 5.77 -5.95
C PRO A 95 -10.83 6.80 -6.02
N LEU A 96 -9.61 6.36 -6.39
CA LEU A 96 -8.39 7.16 -6.45
C LEU A 96 -7.77 7.03 -7.84
N HIS A 97 -7.24 8.14 -8.37
CA HIS A 97 -6.45 8.10 -9.61
C HIS A 97 -5.02 7.62 -9.39
N HIS A 98 -4.48 7.89 -8.20
CA HIS A 98 -3.10 7.56 -7.84
C HIS A 98 -2.98 7.44 -6.33
N ILE A 99 -2.18 6.49 -5.87
CA ILE A 99 -1.76 6.40 -4.48
C ILE A 99 -0.37 5.76 -4.37
N ASP A 100 0.47 6.38 -3.56
CA ASP A 100 1.78 5.85 -3.17
C ASP A 100 1.69 5.34 -1.73
N LEU A 101 2.22 4.15 -1.51
CA LEU A 101 2.36 3.51 -0.20
C LEU A 101 3.80 3.08 -0.01
N TYR A 102 4.25 3.04 1.24
CA TYR A 102 5.56 2.51 1.58
C TYR A 102 5.41 1.19 2.31
N ALA A 103 6.35 0.29 2.09
CA ALA A 103 6.49 -0.94 2.85
C ALA A 103 7.90 -1.02 3.43
N CYS A 104 7.98 -1.23 4.74
CA CYS A 104 9.25 -1.31 5.46
C CYS A 104 9.38 -2.66 6.15
N TRP A 105 10.54 -3.29 6.04
CA TRP A 105 10.82 -4.54 6.75
C TRP A 105 11.36 -4.22 8.16
N ASP A 106 10.64 -4.60 9.21
CA ASP A 106 11.02 -4.33 10.62
C ASP A 106 11.89 -5.44 11.25
N SER A 107 12.41 -6.37 10.43
CA SER A 107 13.07 -7.64 10.79
C SER A 107 12.14 -8.83 11.03
N GLU A 108 10.85 -8.63 11.26
CA GLU A 108 9.87 -9.71 11.48
C GLU A 108 8.67 -9.61 10.52
N HIS A 109 8.24 -8.40 10.19
CA HIS A 109 7.08 -8.06 9.41
C HIS A 109 7.37 -6.95 8.40
N TRP A 110 6.63 -6.97 7.29
CA TRP A 110 6.45 -5.84 6.39
C TRP A 110 5.37 -4.92 6.96
N VAL A 111 5.73 -3.68 7.26
CA VAL A 111 4.81 -2.64 7.67
C VAL A 111 4.45 -1.78 6.47
N ILE A 112 3.18 -1.83 6.05
CA ILE A 112 2.63 -1.03 4.96
C ILE A 112 2.04 0.24 5.55
N MET A 113 2.45 1.39 5.03
CA MET A 113 2.12 2.70 5.58
C MET A 113 1.91 3.77 4.50
N LEU A 114 1.21 4.85 4.86
CA LEU A 114 1.16 6.05 4.02
C LEU A 114 2.52 6.75 4.04
N PRO A 115 2.90 7.49 2.98
CA PRO A 115 4.14 8.27 2.97
C PRO A 115 4.24 9.31 4.10
N SER A 116 3.10 9.78 4.61
CA SER A 116 3.04 10.71 5.75
C SER A 116 3.22 10.04 7.12
N GLU A 117 3.22 8.71 7.18
CA GLU A 117 3.39 7.91 8.40
C GLU A 117 4.80 7.31 8.55
N TYR A 118 5.68 7.51 7.55
CA TYR A 118 7.09 7.10 7.55
C TYR A 118 7.99 8.20 8.14
#